data_AF-A0A520V999-F1
#
_entry.id   AF-A0A520V999-F1
#
_cell.length_a   1.000
_cell.length_b   1.000
_cell.length_c   1.000
_cell.angle_alpha   90.00
_cell.angle_beta   90.00
_cell.angle_gamma   90.00
#
_symmetry.space_group_name_H-M   'P 1'
#
loop_
_entity.id
_entity.type
_entity.pdbx_description
1 polymer ?
#
loop_
_entity_poly.entity_id
_entity_poly.type
_entity_poly.pdbx_seq_one_letter_code
_entity_poly.pdbx_strand_id
1 'polypeptide(L)'
;MDAKTNIIIQLRDIWLQLKKEKEELVIKLESENLSDDEKEDFKIAVEGADNVYEAHIKNIAMNVKNNFYSWKDVEKVDSELAIEIEKVLQADS
;
A
#
# COMPACT_ATOMS: atom_id res chain seq x y z
N MET A 1 18.74 -15.91 -3.91
CA MET A 1 17.74 -14.85 -4.18
C MET A 1 18.49 -13.67 -4.76
N ASP A 2 18.11 -13.20 -5.94
CA ASP A 2 18.84 -12.10 -6.60
C ASP A 2 18.41 -10.73 -6.04
N ALA A 3 19.21 -9.70 -6.33
CA ALA A 3 19.03 -8.37 -5.78
C ALA A 3 17.65 -7.77 -6.10
N LYS A 4 17.08 -8.09 -7.27
CA LYS A 4 15.77 -7.60 -7.70
C LYS A 4 14.67 -8.20 -6.83
N THR A 5 14.68 -9.52 -6.62
CA THR A 5 13.71 -10.18 -5.75
C THR A 5 13.79 -9.65 -4.31
N ASN A 6 15.00 -9.40 -3.79
CA ASN A 6 15.16 -8.82 -2.46
C ASN A 6 14.53 -7.42 -2.35
N ILE A 7 14.69 -6.57 -3.36
CA ILE A 7 14.05 -5.24 -3.40
C ILE A 7 12.53 -5.37 -3.40
N ILE A 8 11.98 -6.28 -4.21
CA ILE A 8 10.53 -6.50 -4.28
C ILE A 8 9.99 -6.98 -2.93
N ILE A 9 10.70 -7.89 -2.25
CA ILE A 9 10.31 -8.36 -0.91
C ILE A 9 10.28 -7.21 0.09
N GLN A 10 11.29 -6.33 0.10
CA GLN A 10 11.31 -5.18 1.01
C GLN A 10 10.12 -4.23 0.74
N LEU A 11 9.83 -3.96 -0.53
CA LEU A 11 8.68 -3.13 -0.91
C LEU A 11 7.35 -3.78 -0.51
N ARG A 12 7.24 -5.10 -0.66
CA ARG A 12 6.09 -5.90 -0.22
C ARG A 12 5.92 -5.85 1.30
N ASP A 13 6.99 -5.99 2.05
CA ASP A 13 6.93 -5.97 3.52
C ASP A 13 6.48 -4.59 4.04
N ILE A 14 6.95 -3.49 3.43
CA ILE A 14 6.47 -2.14 3.71
C ILE A 14 4.97 -2.01 3.36
N TRP A 15 4.56 -2.51 2.19
CA TRP A 15 3.16 -2.47 1.78
C TRP A 15 2.23 -3.22 2.76
N LEU A 16 2.62 -4.42 3.20
CA LEU A 16 1.87 -5.18 4.20
C LEU A 16 1.75 -4.43 5.53
N GLN A 17 2.82 -3.76 5.96
CA GLN A 17 2.78 -2.93 7.16
C GLN A 17 1.80 -1.76 7.01
N LEU A 18 1.85 -1.03 5.89
CA LEU A 18 0.95 0.09 5.63
C LEU A 18 -0.52 -0.35 5.53
N LYS A 19 -0.77 -1.49 4.87
CA LYS A 19 -2.10 -2.11 4.79
C LYS A 19 -2.66 -2.40 6.19
N LYS A 20 -1.84 -3.02 7.05
CA LYS A 20 -2.21 -3.33 8.42
C LYS A 20 -2.47 -2.06 9.25
N GLU A 21 -1.60 -1.06 9.16
CA GLU A 21 -1.75 0.21 9.90
C GLU A 21 -3.06 0.93 9.52
N LYS A 22 -3.37 0.99 8.22
CA LYS A 22 -4.64 1.50 7.72
C LYS A 22 -5.84 0.74 8.31
N GLU A 23 -5.83 -0.59 8.23
CA GLU A 23 -6.91 -1.43 8.76
C GLU A 23 -7.10 -1.23 10.27
N GLU A 24 -6.02 -1.13 11.04
CA GLU A 24 -6.08 -0.85 12.48
C GLU A 24 -6.68 0.53 12.80
N LEU A 25 -6.39 1.55 11.99
CA LEU A 25 -6.97 2.88 12.15
C LEU A 25 -8.46 2.90 11.84
N VAL A 26 -8.89 2.20 10.79
CA VAL A 26 -10.32 2.06 10.45
C VAL A 26 -11.07 1.36 11.58
N ILE A 27 -10.53 0.25 12.11
CA ILE A 27 -11.14 -0.47 13.25
C ILE A 27 -11.27 0.44 14.47
N LYS A 28 -10.25 1.28 14.74
CA LYS A 28 -10.31 2.24 15.86
C LYS A 28 -11.36 3.32 15.63
N LEU A 29 -11.46 3.87 14.42
CA LEU A 29 -12.45 4.87 14.05
C LEU A 29 -13.90 4.36 14.21
N GLU A 30 -14.12 3.07 13.95
CA GLU A 30 -15.42 2.40 14.11
C GLU A 30 -15.78 2.07 15.56
N SER A 31 -14.91 2.36 16.53
CA SER A 31 -15.16 2.12 17.95
C SER A 31 -16.33 2.96 18.49
N GLU A 32 -17.27 2.29 19.17
CA GLU A 32 -18.51 2.89 19.69
C GLU A 32 -18.28 3.98 20.77
N ASN A 33 -17.10 4.03 21.37
CA ASN A 33 -16.81 4.88 22.55
C ASN A 33 -16.01 6.16 22.25
N LEU A 34 -15.82 6.52 20.98
CA LEU A 34 -15.10 7.73 20.61
C LEU A 34 -15.96 8.99 20.79
N SER A 35 -15.37 10.02 21.40
CA SER A 35 -15.90 11.38 21.34
C SER A 35 -15.84 11.94 19.91
N ASP A 36 -16.56 13.04 19.65
CA ASP A 36 -16.58 13.66 18.31
C ASP A 36 -15.21 14.19 17.90
N ASP A 37 -14.42 14.74 18.84
CA ASP A 37 -13.05 15.18 18.60
C ASP A 37 -12.14 13.98 18.25
N GLU A 38 -12.23 12.89 19.01
CA GLU A 38 -11.46 11.67 18.71
C GLU A 38 -11.83 11.06 17.37
N LYS A 39 -13.12 11.09 16.98
CA LYS A 39 -13.55 10.63 15.65
C LYS A 39 -12.92 11.46 14.55
N GLU A 40 -12.85 12.78 14.71
CA GLU A 40 -12.23 13.64 13.71
C GLU A 40 -10.72 13.37 13.60
N ASP A 41 -10.03 13.23 14.72
CA ASP A 41 -8.61 12.85 14.74
C ASP A 41 -8.37 11.50 14.03
N PHE A 42 -9.23 10.50 14.28
CA PHE A 42 -9.13 9.20 13.62
C PHE A 42 -9.46 9.27 12.12
N LYS A 43 -10.40 10.10 11.68
CA LYS A 43 -10.64 10.31 10.24
C LYS A 43 -9.40 10.88 9.56
N ILE A 44 -8.80 11.91 10.14
CA ILE A 44 -7.56 12.51 9.61
C ILE A 44 -6.44 11.48 9.56
N ALA A 45 -6.31 10.64 10.59
CA ALA A 45 -5.32 9.57 10.62
C ALA A 45 -5.56 8.51 9.53
N VAL A 46 -6.82 8.09 9.32
CA VAL A 46 -7.19 7.16 8.24
C VAL A 46 -6.88 7.75 6.87
N GLU A 47 -7.26 9.00 6.61
CA GLU A 47 -6.94 9.69 5.35
C GLU A 47 -5.42 9.81 5.14
N GLY A 48 -4.66 10.10 6.21
CA GLY A 48 -3.20 10.12 6.17
C GLY A 48 -2.61 8.76 5.81
N ALA A 49 -3.07 7.68 6.44
CA ALA A 49 -2.63 6.32 6.16
C ALA A 49 -2.97 5.89 4.72
N ASP A 50 -4.17 6.24 4.24
CA ASP A 50 -4.60 6.00 2.86
C ASP A 50 -3.67 6.67 1.85
N ASN A 51 -3.35 7.94 2.06
CA ASN A 51 -2.44 8.69 1.20
C ASN A 51 -1.04 8.05 1.14
N VAL A 52 -0.50 7.61 2.28
CA VAL A 52 0.82 6.96 2.34
C VAL A 52 0.79 5.59 1.66
N TYR A 53 -0.26 4.79 1.90
CA TYR A 53 -0.47 3.51 1.25
C TYR A 53 -0.51 3.66 -0.28
N GLU A 54 -1.31 4.60 -0.78
CA GLU A 54 -1.43 4.86 -2.22
C GLU A 54 -0.12 5.35 -2.83
N ALA A 55 0.59 6.26 -2.15
CA ALA A 55 1.88 6.76 -2.62
C ALA A 55 2.90 5.63 -2.74
N HIS A 56 2.91 4.68 -1.79
CA HIS A 56 3.79 3.52 -1.84
C HIS A 56 3.46 2.60 -3.03
N ILE A 57 2.19 2.27 -3.26
CA ILE A 57 1.76 1.49 -4.43
C ILE A 57 2.14 2.20 -5.74
N LYS A 58 1.91 3.51 -5.84
CA LYS A 58 2.29 4.33 -7.00
C LYS A 58 3.80 4.29 -7.25
N ASN A 59 4.63 4.35 -6.21
CA ASN A 59 6.09 4.24 -6.34
C ASN A 59 6.51 2.87 -6.89
N ILE A 60 5.90 1.77 -6.43
CA ILE A 60 6.17 0.43 -6.95
C ILE A 60 5.74 0.33 -8.43
N ALA A 61 4.56 0.86 -8.77
CA ALA A 61 4.07 0.89 -10.15
C ALA A 61 4.99 1.72 -11.07
N MET A 62 5.51 2.85 -10.60
CA MET A 62 6.50 3.64 -11.34
C MET A 62 7.80 2.87 -11.58
N ASN A 63 8.25 2.07 -10.60
CA ASN A 63 9.43 1.23 -10.79
C ASN A 63 9.22 0.16 -11.87
N VAL A 64 8.00 -0.38 -11.98
CA VAL A 64 7.60 -1.27 -13.09
C VAL A 64 7.62 -0.52 -14.42
N LYS A 65 7.00 0.67 -14.50
CA LYS A 65 7.01 1.52 -15.71
C LYS A 65 8.43 1.86 -16.17
N ASN A 66 9.32 2.10 -15.22
CA ASN A 66 10.73 2.44 -15.47
C ASN A 66 11.62 1.20 -15.72
N ASN A 67 11.05 0.00 -15.80
CA ASN A 67 11.74 -1.26 -16.09
C ASN A 67 12.82 -1.66 -15.06
N PHE A 68 12.74 -1.20 -13.80
CA PHE A 68 13.62 -1.70 -12.73
C PHE A 68 13.34 -3.19 -12.45
N TYR A 69 12.07 -3.59 -12.56
CA TYR A 69 11.58 -4.96 -12.53
C TYR A 69 10.26 -5.04 -13.31
N SER A 70 9.85 -6.25 -13.69
CA SER A 70 8.58 -6.44 -14.38
C SER A 70 7.43 -6.65 -13.40
N TRP A 71 6.20 -6.39 -13.85
CA TRP A 71 4.99 -6.75 -13.11
C TRP A 71 4.97 -8.24 -12.71
N LYS A 72 5.43 -9.12 -13.62
CA LYS A 72 5.56 -10.57 -13.34
C LYS A 72 6.60 -10.89 -12.26
N ASP A 73 7.60 -10.05 -12.06
CA ASP A 73 8.55 -10.24 -10.96
C ASP A 73 7.90 -9.93 -9.61
N VAL A 74 6.98 -8.97 -9.57
CA VAL A 74 6.15 -8.67 -8.38
C VAL A 74 5.16 -9.80 -8.13
N GLU A 75 4.44 -10.26 -9.16
CA GLU A 75 3.46 -11.36 -9.08
C GLU A 75 4.06 -12.66 -8.50
N LYS A 76 5.32 -12.96 -8.83
CA LYS A 76 6.04 -14.12 -8.27
C LYS A 76 6.32 -14.00 -6.77
N VAL A 77 6.45 -12.78 -6.25
CA VAL A 77 6.70 -12.53 -4.82
C VAL A 77 5.38 -12.46 -4.07
N ASP A 78 4.42 -11.70 -4.61
CA ASP A 78 3.11 -11.50 -4.01
C ASP A 78 2.09 -11.11 -5.07
N SER A 79 1.11 -11.98 -5.29
CA SER A 79 0.07 -11.79 -6.30
C SER A 79 -0.91 -10.68 -5.94
N GLU A 80 -1.15 -10.44 -4.65
CA GLU A 80 -2.07 -9.38 -4.22
C GLU A 80 -1.44 -8.02 -4.47
N LEU A 81 -0.17 -7.85 -4.11
CA LEU A 81 0.58 -6.64 -4.44
C LEU A 81 0.60 -6.38 -5.96
N ALA A 82 0.76 -7.44 -6.77
CA ALA A 82 0.74 -7.34 -8.23
C ALA A 82 -0.61 -6.81 -8.77
N ILE A 83 -1.73 -7.22 -8.17
CA ILE A 83 -3.07 -6.72 -8.51
C ILE A 83 -3.21 -5.24 -8.14
N GLU A 84 -2.73 -4.84 -6.96
CA GLU A 84 -2.79 -3.44 -6.50
C GLU A 84 -2.02 -2.49 -7.42
N ILE A 85 -0.81 -2.88 -7.84
CA ILE A 85 -0.04 -2.07 -8.80
C ILE A 85 -0.67 -2.07 -10.19
N GLU A 86 -1.30 -3.17 -10.61
CA GLU A 86 -1.95 -3.27 -11.93
C GLU A 86 -3.08 -2.26 -12.06
N LYS A 87 -3.91 -2.10 -11.01
CA LYS A 87 -4.98 -1.09 -10.96
C LYS A 87 -4.42 0.32 -11.20
N VAL A 88 -3.27 0.65 -10.61
CA VAL A 88 -2.61 1.94 -10.81
C VAL A 88 -2.08 2.09 -12.23
N LEU A 89 -1.46 1.05 -12.79
CA LEU A 89 -0.94 1.07 -14.16
C LEU A 89 -2.07 1.25 -15.20
N GLN A 90 -3.22 0.61 -14.98
CA GLN A 90 -4.40 0.72 -15.85
C GLN A 90 -5.06 2.10 -15.75
N ALA A 91 -5.06 2.74 -14.59
CA ALA A 91 -5.62 4.09 -14.42
C ALA A 91 -4.80 5.18 -15.12
N ASP A 92 -3.50 4.95 -15.32
CA ASP A 92 -2.59 5.87 -15.99
C ASP A 92 -2.43 5.62 -17.52
N SER A 93 -3.16 4.65 -18.09
CA SER A 93 -3.08 4.25 -19.51
C SER A 93 -4.18 4.88 -20.36
#